data_AF-A0A662X4T6-F1
#
_entry.id   AF-A0A662X4T6-F1
#
_cell.length_a   1.000
_cell.length_b   1.000
_cell.length_c   1.000
_cell.angle_alpha   90.00
_cell.angle_beta   90.00
_cell.angle_gamma   90.00
#
_symmetry.space_group_name_H-M   'P 1'
#
loop_
_entity.id
_entity.type
_entity.pdbx_description
1 polymer ?
#
loop_
_entity_poly.entity_id
_entity_poly.type
_entity_poly.pdbx_seq_one_letter_code
_entity_poly.pdbx_strand_id
1 'polypeptide(L)'
;MAKRLDEVGSEKGRQLLQDLNIRVEPVPTVVSAVENATLVNAFDWESVVDGNGREIALFEGQRRTQYREYMERNIGAVLAEKKLCVLDVENIPDLLTVQVPGLNIDLAGRTDLLILSDVAKKYPSELPSLPGVKMLIEVKKEIVTDSSYQALSELIALDLRSDDPVMALLTNLTDNWQFFCVSSEKSGDCATINKATIKKPGEAFRVIKALLAQPPTADEVNLPYIQGPVKRRKLAQLLPCIDEGGESGGNRECIERYFDIASVLGPDVEMARAVGRQIARSIPAFSMYS
;
A
#
# COMPACT_ATOMS: atom_id res chain seq x y z
N MET A 1 17.48 6.94 -9.10
CA MET A 1 16.91 8.03 -8.28
C MET A 1 15.54 7.56 -7.84
N ALA A 2 15.28 7.51 -6.53
CA ALA A 2 14.04 6.95 -6.01
C ALA A 2 12.83 7.83 -6.32
N LYS A 3 11.70 7.22 -6.70
CA LYS A 3 10.41 7.88 -6.84
C LYS A 3 9.88 8.15 -5.41
N ARG A 4 9.73 9.44 -5.06
CA ARG A 4 9.19 9.92 -3.78
C ARG A 4 7.68 9.66 -3.71
N LEU A 5 7.22 8.86 -2.76
CA LEU A 5 5.82 8.43 -2.63
C LEU A 5 4.88 9.63 -2.40
N ASP A 6 5.31 10.60 -1.60
CA ASP A 6 4.61 11.85 -1.30
C ASP A 6 4.48 12.82 -2.50
N GLU A 7 5.26 12.56 -3.57
CA GLU A 7 5.23 13.34 -4.80
C GLU A 7 4.60 12.59 -5.99
N VAL A 8 3.99 11.42 -5.75
CA VAL A 8 3.34 10.63 -6.80
C VAL A 8 1.95 11.17 -7.08
N GLY A 9 1.90 12.19 -7.95
CA GLY A 9 0.66 12.65 -8.57
C GLY A 9 0.15 11.69 -9.65
N SER A 10 -0.98 12.05 -10.25
CA SER A 10 -1.71 11.29 -11.27
C SER A 10 -0.85 10.72 -12.39
N GLU A 11 0.07 11.51 -12.95
CA GLU A 11 0.90 11.12 -14.08
C GLU A 11 1.95 10.07 -13.68
N LYS A 12 2.76 10.39 -12.66
CA LYS A 12 3.77 9.47 -12.12
C LYS A 12 3.14 8.18 -11.60
N GLY A 13 1.96 8.27 -10.99
CA GLY A 13 1.20 7.13 -10.48
C GLY A 13 0.70 6.22 -11.60
N ARG A 14 0.11 6.78 -12.66
CA ARG A 14 -0.26 5.99 -13.84
C ARG A 14 0.94 5.30 -14.48
N GLN A 15 2.05 6.03 -14.62
CA GLN A 15 3.28 5.45 -15.16
C GLN A 15 3.78 4.30 -14.29
N LEU A 16 3.79 4.45 -12.96
CA LEU A 16 4.18 3.38 -12.04
C LEU A 16 3.28 2.14 -12.21
N LEU A 17 1.95 2.30 -12.25
CA LEU A 17 1.04 1.18 -12.44
C LEU A 17 1.27 0.48 -13.79
N GLN A 18 1.54 1.24 -14.86
CA GLN A 18 1.88 0.69 -16.17
C GLN A 18 3.21 -0.06 -16.17
N ASP A 19 4.26 0.52 -15.57
CA ASP A 19 5.60 -0.08 -15.44
C ASP A 19 5.52 -1.44 -14.72
N LEU A 20 4.61 -1.57 -13.75
CA LEU A 20 4.40 -2.77 -12.95
C LEU A 20 3.36 -3.74 -13.54
N ASN A 21 2.75 -3.40 -14.69
CA ASN A 21 1.62 -4.10 -15.27
C ASN A 21 0.49 -4.37 -14.23
N ILE A 22 0.12 -3.34 -13.48
CA ILE A 22 -0.93 -3.37 -12.46
C ILE A 22 -2.19 -2.68 -13.00
N ARG A 23 -3.33 -3.36 -12.86
CA ARG A 23 -4.66 -2.80 -13.08
C ARG A 23 -5.34 -2.51 -11.75
N VAL A 24 -6.07 -1.40 -11.68
CA VAL A 24 -6.94 -1.08 -10.53
C VAL A 24 -8.38 -1.33 -10.93
N GLU A 25 -9.08 -2.19 -10.20
CA GLU A 25 -10.46 -2.58 -10.50
C GLU A 25 -11.40 -2.18 -9.36
N PRO A 26 -12.50 -1.46 -9.65
CA PRO A 26 -13.49 -1.14 -8.64
C PRO A 26 -14.30 -2.39 -8.27
N VAL A 27 -14.38 -2.69 -6.97
CA VAL A 27 -15.23 -3.77 -6.45
C VAL A 27 -16.53 -3.15 -5.92
N PRO A 28 -17.70 -3.67 -6.31
CA PRO A 28 -18.97 -3.16 -5.81
C PRO A 28 -19.10 -3.34 -4.30
N THR A 29 -19.74 -2.36 -3.65
CA THR A 29 -20.13 -2.49 -2.25
C THR A 29 -21.55 -2.99 -2.11
N VAL A 30 -21.79 -3.85 -1.12
CA VAL A 30 -23.10 -4.45 -0.85
C VAL A 30 -23.78 -3.66 0.26
N VAL A 31 -25.03 -3.27 0.04
CA VAL A 31 -25.86 -2.65 1.09
C VAL A 31 -26.27 -3.74 2.08
N SER A 32 -25.82 -3.62 3.33
CA SER A 32 -26.27 -4.54 4.38
C SER A 32 -27.62 -4.07 4.93
N ALA A 33 -28.61 -4.99 4.96
CA ALA A 33 -29.91 -4.78 5.60
C ALA A 33 -29.86 -4.83 7.15
N VAL A 34 -28.67 -4.95 7.76
CA VAL A 34 -28.51 -5.09 9.20
C VAL A 34 -28.52 -3.71 9.87
N GLU A 35 -29.70 -3.30 10.34
CA GLU A 35 -29.97 -2.02 11.02
C GLU A 35 -29.27 -1.84 12.38
N ASN A 36 -28.65 -2.88 12.94
CA ASN A 36 -27.98 -2.78 14.25
C ASN A 36 -26.51 -2.32 14.13
N ALA A 37 -26.27 -1.20 13.46
CA ALA A 37 -24.96 -0.54 13.47
C ALA A 37 -24.79 0.34 14.70
N THR A 38 -23.77 0.04 15.52
CA THR A 38 -23.23 1.02 16.46
C THR A 38 -22.98 2.30 15.69
N LEU A 39 -23.69 3.38 16.04
CA LEU A 39 -23.59 4.64 15.34
C LEU A 39 -22.18 5.18 15.54
N VAL A 40 -21.36 5.14 14.49
CA VAL A 40 -20.05 5.78 14.48
C VAL A 40 -20.20 7.12 13.79
N ASN A 41 -20.00 8.20 14.56
CA ASN A 41 -20.03 9.55 14.03
C ASN A 41 -18.85 9.80 13.09
N ALA A 42 -19.07 10.63 12.07
CA ALA A 42 -18.02 11.15 11.21
C ALA A 42 -16.95 11.85 12.04
N PHE A 43 -15.70 11.79 11.60
CA PHE A 43 -14.63 12.55 12.23
C PHE A 43 -14.88 14.05 12.06
N ASP A 44 -14.73 14.79 13.15
CA ASP A 44 -14.87 16.24 13.13
C ASP A 44 -13.54 16.87 12.71
N TRP A 45 -13.53 17.48 11.53
CA TRP A 45 -12.38 18.20 11.00
C TRP A 45 -12.27 19.63 11.53
N GLU A 46 -13.29 20.10 12.26
CA GLU A 46 -13.27 21.43 12.86
C GLU A 46 -12.22 21.51 13.97
N SER A 47 -11.61 22.66 14.00
CA SER A 47 -10.73 23.24 15.01
C SER A 47 -11.29 23.13 16.44
N VAL A 48 -10.38 23.13 17.42
CA VAL A 48 -10.78 23.21 18.83
C VAL A 48 -11.14 24.66 19.14
N VAL A 49 -12.30 24.85 19.77
CA VAL A 49 -12.72 26.14 20.29
C VAL A 49 -12.00 26.38 21.62
N ASP A 50 -11.29 27.50 21.73
CA ASP A 50 -10.64 27.88 22.98
C ASP A 50 -11.66 28.24 24.08
N GLY A 51 -11.19 28.43 25.32
CA GLY A 51 -12.06 28.83 26.44
C GLY A 51 -12.80 30.16 26.26
N ASN A 52 -12.52 30.90 25.18
CA ASN A 52 -13.15 32.17 24.81
C ASN A 52 -14.04 32.06 23.56
N GLY A 53 -14.32 30.85 23.07
CA GLY A 53 -15.17 30.67 21.89
C GLY A 53 -14.46 30.91 20.56
N ARG A 54 -13.12 31.04 20.53
CA ARG A 54 -12.36 31.25 19.30
C ARG A 54 -11.89 29.95 18.69
N GLU A 55 -12.04 29.89 17.38
CA GLU A 55 -11.61 28.80 16.55
C GLU A 55 -10.06 28.72 16.48
N ILE A 56 -9.45 27.70 17.10
CA ILE A 56 -7.98 27.47 16.99
C ILE A 56 -7.72 26.47 15.86
N ALA A 57 -7.09 26.95 14.78
CA ALA A 57 -6.51 26.07 13.78
C ALA A 57 -5.46 25.16 14.45
N LEU A 58 -5.77 23.87 14.55
CA LEU A 58 -4.85 22.88 15.07
C LEU A 58 -3.65 22.74 14.14
N PHE A 59 -2.45 22.70 14.70
CA PHE A 59 -1.25 22.31 13.97
C PHE A 59 -1.37 20.85 13.52
N GLU A 60 -0.74 20.48 12.39
CA GLU A 60 -0.90 19.15 11.79
C GLU A 60 -0.67 18.01 12.79
N GLY A 61 0.40 18.06 13.60
CA GLY A 61 0.68 17.06 14.64
C GLY A 61 -0.45 16.85 15.66
N GLN A 62 -1.21 17.90 16.01
CA GLN A 62 -2.37 17.78 16.90
C GLN A 62 -3.53 17.09 16.20
N ARG A 63 -3.79 17.41 14.94
CA ARG A 63 -4.81 16.72 14.12
C ARG A 63 -4.49 15.24 13.97
N ARG A 64 -3.22 14.89 13.79
CA ARG A 64 -2.77 13.50 13.71
C ARG A 64 -3.07 12.70 14.97
N THR A 65 -2.81 13.31 16.12
CA THR A 65 -3.16 12.69 17.40
C THR A 65 -4.67 12.43 17.48
N GLN A 66 -5.50 13.41 17.10
CA GLN A 66 -6.96 13.27 17.15
C GLN A 66 -7.49 12.17 16.22
N TYR A 67 -7.04 12.12 14.96
CA TYR A 67 -7.53 11.06 14.08
C TYR A 67 -6.99 9.68 14.47
N ARG A 68 -5.77 9.59 15.03
CA ARG A 68 -5.24 8.33 15.56
C ARG A 68 -6.11 7.83 16.71
N GLU A 69 -6.45 8.72 17.64
CA GLU A 69 -7.35 8.42 18.75
C GLU A 69 -8.76 8.04 18.27
N TYR A 70 -9.25 8.71 17.22
CA TYR A 70 -10.52 8.35 16.57
C TYR A 70 -10.47 6.92 16.01
N MET A 71 -9.38 6.53 15.35
CA MET A 71 -9.17 5.16 14.90
C MET A 71 -9.12 4.19 16.09
N GLU A 72 -8.22 4.41 17.05
CA GLU A 72 -8.02 3.53 18.22
C GLU A 72 -9.33 3.33 19.01
N ARG A 73 -10.14 4.38 19.21
CA ARG A 73 -11.44 4.29 19.90
C ARG A 73 -12.42 3.36 19.18
N ASN A 74 -12.43 3.37 17.85
CA ASN A 74 -13.40 2.63 17.07
C ASN A 74 -13.01 1.16 16.82
N ILE A 75 -11.71 0.82 16.85
CA ILE A 75 -11.19 -0.53 16.63
C ILE A 75 -10.39 -1.13 17.81
N GLY A 76 -10.33 -0.44 18.95
CA GLY A 76 -9.48 -0.81 20.09
C GLY A 76 -9.68 -2.22 20.63
N ALA A 77 -10.92 -2.74 20.63
CA ALA A 77 -11.20 -4.09 21.08
C ALA A 77 -10.48 -5.16 20.24
N VAL A 78 -10.52 -5.05 18.91
CA VAL A 78 -9.83 -6.01 18.03
C VAL A 78 -8.32 -5.80 18.06
N LEU A 79 -7.85 -4.56 18.23
CA LEU A 79 -6.42 -4.29 18.40
C LEU A 79 -5.86 -4.99 19.64
N ALA A 80 -6.54 -4.87 20.79
CA ALA A 80 -6.14 -5.52 22.03
C ALA A 80 -6.17 -7.05 21.92
N GLU A 81 -7.24 -7.62 21.35
CA GLU A 81 -7.37 -9.06 21.16
C GLU A 81 -6.24 -9.63 20.29
N LYS A 82 -5.90 -8.93 19.21
CA LYS A 82 -4.92 -9.37 18.21
C LYS A 82 -3.48 -8.91 18.47
N LYS A 83 -3.24 -8.21 19.59
CA LYS A 83 -1.93 -7.62 19.93
C LYS A 83 -1.39 -6.72 18.81
N LEU A 84 -2.27 -5.85 18.31
CA LEU A 84 -1.98 -4.85 17.29
C LEU A 84 -2.05 -3.45 17.89
N CYS A 85 -1.48 -2.47 17.20
CA CYS A 85 -1.56 -1.06 17.54
C CYS A 85 -1.72 -0.19 16.29
N VAL A 86 -2.16 1.06 16.49
CA VAL A 86 -2.12 2.11 15.46
C VAL A 86 -0.93 3.01 15.79
N LEU A 87 0.01 3.16 14.86
CA LEU A 87 1.16 4.07 15.02
C LEU A 87 1.09 5.20 14.00
N ASP A 88 1.35 6.43 14.48
CA ASP A 88 1.71 7.57 13.62
C ASP A 88 3.17 7.39 13.21
N VAL A 89 3.39 7.30 11.90
CA VAL A 89 4.71 7.03 11.31
C VAL A 89 5.15 8.13 10.34
N GLU A 90 4.41 9.23 10.23
CA GLU A 90 4.72 10.27 9.26
C GLU A 90 6.04 10.99 9.60
N ASN A 91 6.43 11.06 10.87
CA ASN A 91 7.73 11.65 11.24
C ASN A 91 8.92 10.69 11.04
N ILE A 92 8.67 9.48 10.52
CA ILE A 92 9.71 8.49 10.25
C ILE A 92 10.03 8.55 8.77
N PRO A 93 11.14 9.21 8.39
CA PRO A 93 11.47 9.38 6.99
C PRO A 93 11.68 8.03 6.34
N ASP A 94 11.11 7.87 5.15
CA ASP A 94 11.49 6.81 4.22
C ASP A 94 11.27 5.38 4.74
N LEU A 95 10.33 5.22 5.69
CA LEU A 95 9.92 3.94 6.27
C LEU A 95 9.42 2.95 5.22
N LEU A 96 8.87 3.42 4.11
CA LEU A 96 8.37 2.60 3.00
C LEU A 96 9.40 2.49 1.85
N THR A 97 10.69 2.71 2.11
CA THR A 97 11.71 2.57 1.06
C THR A 97 11.86 1.12 0.62
N VAL A 98 11.75 0.87 -0.68
CA VAL A 98 11.89 -0.47 -1.25
C VAL A 98 12.31 -0.40 -2.71
N GLN A 99 13.15 -1.34 -3.12
CA GLN A 99 13.44 -1.59 -4.52
C GLN A 99 12.40 -2.56 -5.09
N VAL A 100 11.83 -2.22 -6.23
CA VAL A 100 10.89 -3.13 -6.90
C VAL A 100 11.68 -4.31 -7.51
N PRO A 101 11.38 -5.57 -7.16
CA PRO A 101 12.06 -6.73 -7.72
C PRO A 101 11.99 -6.76 -9.25
N GLY A 102 13.11 -7.08 -9.90
CA GLY A 102 13.18 -7.21 -11.36
C GLY A 102 13.15 -5.90 -12.14
N LEU A 103 13.01 -4.74 -11.48
CA LEU A 103 12.88 -3.44 -12.12
C LEU A 103 13.83 -2.41 -11.53
N ASN A 104 14.29 -1.46 -12.35
CA ASN A 104 15.12 -0.34 -11.88
C ASN A 104 14.26 0.79 -11.30
N ILE A 105 13.40 0.46 -10.35
CA ILE A 105 12.48 1.38 -9.68
C ILE A 105 12.73 1.27 -8.19
N ASP A 106 13.12 2.38 -7.57
CA ASP A 106 13.15 2.53 -6.12
C ASP A 106 11.96 3.39 -5.72
N LEU A 107 11.20 2.94 -4.73
CA LEU A 107 10.17 3.72 -4.06
C LEU A 107 10.72 4.18 -2.73
N ALA A 108 10.49 5.44 -2.35
CA ALA A 108 10.90 5.97 -1.07
C ALA A 108 9.83 6.91 -0.52
N GLY A 109 9.47 6.75 0.75
CA GLY A 109 8.51 7.61 1.41
C GLY A 109 7.91 6.97 2.65
N ARG A 110 6.69 7.40 2.99
CA ARG A 110 6.02 7.08 4.25
C ARG A 110 4.51 7.12 4.04
N THR A 111 3.77 6.95 5.12
CA THR A 111 2.30 7.08 5.21
C THR A 111 1.97 7.76 6.53
N ASP A 112 0.71 8.11 6.75
CA ASP A 112 0.27 8.72 8.00
C ASP A 112 0.25 7.71 9.16
N LEU A 113 -0.48 6.60 9.00
CA LEU A 113 -0.63 5.58 10.05
C LEU A 113 -0.36 4.17 9.53
N LEU A 114 0.12 3.32 10.45
CA LEU A 114 0.17 1.87 10.27
C LEU A 114 -0.63 1.14 11.34
N ILE A 115 -1.27 0.04 10.94
CA ILE A 115 -1.77 -0.99 11.85
C ILE A 115 -0.84 -2.20 11.76
N LEU A 116 -0.17 -2.52 12.86
CA LEU A 116 0.84 -3.56 12.96
C LEU A 116 0.94 -4.12 14.38
N SER A 117 1.82 -5.10 14.60
CA SER A 117 2.04 -5.70 15.91
C SER A 117 2.41 -4.66 16.97
N ASP A 118 1.84 -4.81 18.17
CA ASP A 118 2.15 -3.98 19.34
C ASP A 118 3.64 -4.05 19.79
N VAL A 119 4.39 -5.03 19.28
CA VAL A 119 5.85 -5.13 19.40
C VAL A 119 6.52 -3.84 18.91
N ALA A 120 6.06 -3.26 17.80
CA ALA A 120 6.62 -2.01 17.27
C ALA A 120 6.40 -0.82 18.21
N LYS A 121 5.30 -0.82 18.97
CA LYS A 121 5.02 0.20 19.99
C LYS A 121 5.90 0.02 21.23
N LYS A 122 6.19 -1.23 21.61
CA LYS A 122 7.03 -1.57 22.77
C LYS A 122 8.52 -1.40 22.48
N TYR A 123 8.94 -1.69 21.26
CA TYR A 123 10.32 -1.64 20.79
C TYR A 123 10.38 -0.85 19.48
N PRO A 124 10.50 0.49 19.54
CA PRO A 124 10.54 1.33 18.33
C PRO A 124 11.66 0.98 17.34
N SER A 125 12.74 0.34 17.82
CA SER A 125 13.82 -0.18 16.97
C SER A 125 13.38 -1.27 16.00
N GLU A 126 12.29 -1.98 16.30
CA GLU A 126 11.74 -3.06 15.46
C GLU A 126 10.84 -2.52 14.34
N LEU A 127 10.37 -1.27 14.43
CA LEU A 127 9.43 -0.70 13.47
C LEU A 127 9.90 -0.76 12.00
N PRO A 128 11.19 -0.57 11.65
CA PRO A 128 11.67 -0.75 10.27
C PRO A 128 11.42 -2.14 9.68
N SER A 129 11.28 -3.18 10.52
CA SER A 129 10.93 -4.54 10.09
C SER A 129 9.43 -4.74 9.84
N LEU A 130 8.60 -3.73 10.15
CA LEU A 130 7.14 -3.73 9.95
C LEU A 130 6.45 -4.98 10.54
N PRO A 131 6.71 -5.33 11.82
CA PRO A 131 6.34 -6.62 12.38
C PRO A 131 4.82 -6.82 12.35
N GLY A 132 4.38 -7.86 11.63
CA GLY A 132 2.96 -8.23 11.54
C GLY A 132 2.08 -7.12 11.01
N VAL A 133 2.60 -6.22 10.17
CA VAL A 133 1.82 -5.14 9.55
C VAL A 133 0.61 -5.71 8.80
N LYS A 134 -0.54 -5.06 8.97
CA LYS A 134 -1.80 -5.46 8.34
C LYS A 134 -2.29 -4.41 7.36
N MET A 135 -2.05 -3.14 7.64
CA MET A 135 -2.68 -2.07 6.90
C MET A 135 -1.93 -0.75 7.05
N LEU A 136 -1.85 0.02 5.96
CA LEU A 136 -1.56 1.45 6.00
C LEU A 136 -2.83 2.28 5.89
N ILE A 137 -2.78 3.49 6.44
CA ILE A 137 -3.88 4.44 6.37
C ILE A 137 -3.29 5.80 6.03
N GLU A 138 -3.72 6.31 4.88
CA GLU A 138 -3.44 7.67 4.41
C GLU A 138 -4.68 8.53 4.65
N VAL A 139 -4.50 9.63 5.40
CA VAL A 139 -5.59 10.49 5.85
C VAL A 139 -5.50 11.83 5.14
N LYS A 140 -6.51 12.17 4.35
CA LYS A 140 -6.60 13.49 3.68
C LYS A 140 -7.88 14.20 4.09
N LYS A 141 -7.77 15.49 4.48
CA LYS A 141 -8.96 16.32 4.71
C LYS A 141 -9.84 16.40 3.45
N GLU A 142 -9.20 16.57 2.29
CA GLU A 142 -9.84 16.55 0.98
C GLU A 142 -9.17 15.50 0.10
N ILE A 143 -9.96 14.57 -0.43
CA ILE A 143 -9.46 13.53 -1.34
C ILE A 143 -9.59 14.01 -2.78
N VAL A 144 -8.44 14.19 -3.43
CA VAL A 144 -8.34 14.48 -4.86
C VAL A 144 -7.82 13.25 -5.61
N THR A 145 -7.80 13.31 -6.95
CA THR A 145 -7.33 12.19 -7.79
C THR A 145 -5.91 11.74 -7.42
N ASP A 146 -5.00 12.70 -7.17
CA ASP A 146 -3.61 12.41 -6.79
C ASP A 146 -3.52 11.62 -5.48
N SER A 147 -4.43 11.85 -4.53
CA SER A 147 -4.47 11.12 -3.26
C SER A 147 -4.60 9.61 -3.46
N SER A 148 -5.37 9.17 -4.48
CA SER A 148 -5.49 7.73 -4.79
C SER A 148 -4.18 7.14 -5.31
N TYR A 149 -3.44 7.86 -6.15
CA TYR A 149 -2.18 7.37 -6.70
C TYR A 149 -1.06 7.34 -5.66
N GLN A 150 -1.05 8.30 -4.74
CA GLN A 150 -0.19 8.28 -3.57
C GLN A 150 -0.44 7.02 -2.73
N ALA A 151 -1.69 6.80 -2.30
CA ALA A 151 -2.07 5.64 -1.48
C ALA A 151 -1.82 4.28 -2.19
N LEU A 152 -2.02 4.19 -3.50
CA LEU A 152 -1.68 3.01 -4.29
C LEU A 152 -0.17 2.74 -4.32
N SER A 153 0.64 3.79 -4.44
CA SER A 153 2.11 3.67 -4.45
C SER A 153 2.64 3.27 -3.08
N GLU A 154 2.06 3.80 -2.00
CA GLU A 154 2.33 3.37 -0.63
C GLU A 154 1.92 1.91 -0.39
N LEU A 155 0.78 1.46 -0.93
CA LEU A 155 0.36 0.06 -0.86
C LEU A 155 1.38 -0.85 -1.54
N ILE A 156 1.81 -0.50 -2.74
CA ILE A 156 2.83 -1.26 -3.49
C ILE A 156 4.11 -1.36 -2.66
N ALA A 157 4.58 -0.23 -2.11
CA ALA A 157 5.78 -0.19 -1.30
C ALA A 157 5.65 -1.04 -0.03
N LEU A 158 4.53 -0.91 0.70
CA LEU A 158 4.29 -1.69 1.91
C LEU A 158 4.17 -3.19 1.61
N ASP A 159 3.46 -3.57 0.55
CA ASP A 159 3.30 -4.97 0.18
C ASP A 159 4.66 -5.59 -0.22
N LEU A 160 5.50 -4.88 -0.96
CA LEU A 160 6.84 -5.39 -1.27
C LEU A 160 7.78 -5.50 -0.06
N ARG A 161 7.55 -4.72 1.00
CA ARG A 161 8.36 -4.76 2.24
C ARG A 161 7.89 -5.77 3.27
N SER A 162 6.65 -6.22 3.18
CA SER A 162 6.01 -7.07 4.19
C SER A 162 5.99 -8.53 3.76
N ASP A 163 6.05 -9.43 4.72
CA ASP A 163 5.93 -10.87 4.45
C ASP A 163 4.49 -11.28 4.12
N ASP A 164 3.52 -10.68 4.80
CA ASP A 164 2.09 -10.98 4.68
C ASP A 164 1.38 -10.04 3.69
N PRO A 165 0.26 -10.45 3.05
CA PRO A 165 -0.59 -9.54 2.29
C PRO A 165 -1.19 -8.42 3.15
N VAL A 166 -1.07 -7.18 2.68
CA VAL A 166 -1.54 -5.97 3.37
C VAL A 166 -2.70 -5.29 2.64
N MET A 167 -3.36 -4.34 3.31
CA MET A 167 -4.33 -3.44 2.70
C MET A 167 -3.91 -1.98 2.88
N ALA A 168 -4.46 -1.10 2.03
CA ALA A 168 -4.36 0.35 2.21
C ALA A 168 -5.75 0.96 2.36
N LEU A 169 -5.82 2.03 3.13
CA LEU A 169 -7.00 2.89 3.23
C LEU A 169 -6.62 4.32 2.96
N LEU A 170 -7.29 4.93 1.98
CA LEU A 170 -7.31 6.38 1.81
C LEU A 170 -8.63 6.90 2.34
N THR A 171 -8.59 7.86 3.27
CA THR A 171 -9.84 8.35 3.86
C THR A 171 -9.79 9.79 4.33
N ASN A 172 -10.95 10.45 4.31
CA ASN A 172 -11.20 11.69 5.03
C ASN A 172 -11.91 11.46 6.36
N LEU A 173 -12.06 10.21 6.81
CA LEU A 173 -12.69 9.83 8.08
C LEU A 173 -14.15 10.29 8.26
N THR A 174 -14.77 10.86 7.22
CA THR A 174 -16.16 11.31 7.24
C THR A 174 -17.01 10.42 6.36
N ASP A 175 -16.78 10.47 5.04
CA ASP A 175 -17.71 9.95 4.05
C ASP A 175 -17.02 9.34 2.83
N ASN A 176 -15.70 9.29 2.83
CA ASN A 176 -14.90 8.72 1.76
C ASN A 176 -13.85 7.78 2.35
N TRP A 177 -14.09 6.48 2.21
CA TRP A 177 -13.24 5.41 2.72
C TRP A 177 -12.89 4.47 1.57
N GLN A 178 -11.69 4.61 1.01
CA GLN A 178 -11.24 3.84 -0.15
C GLN A 178 -10.27 2.76 0.31
N PHE A 179 -10.73 1.51 0.26
CA PHE A 179 -9.94 0.33 0.58
C PHE A 179 -9.27 -0.19 -0.69
N PHE A 180 -7.99 -0.49 -0.59
CA PHE A 180 -7.20 -1.09 -1.66
C PHE A 180 -6.57 -2.40 -1.19
N CYS A 181 -6.60 -3.42 -2.04
CA CYS A 181 -5.94 -4.69 -1.77
C CYS A 181 -5.46 -5.35 -3.06
N VAL A 182 -4.30 -6.00 -2.98
CA VAL A 182 -3.77 -6.80 -4.08
C VAL A 182 -4.59 -8.10 -4.18
N SER A 183 -5.16 -8.34 -5.35
CA SER A 183 -6.08 -9.44 -5.65
C SER A 183 -5.40 -10.52 -6.49
N SER A 184 -5.82 -11.78 -6.28
CA SER A 184 -5.40 -12.92 -7.10
C SER A 184 -6.17 -13.08 -8.41
N GLU A 185 -7.16 -12.22 -8.69
CA GLU A 185 -7.90 -12.28 -9.95
C GLU A 185 -6.98 -11.81 -11.08
N LYS A 186 -6.24 -12.75 -11.67
CA LYS A 186 -5.50 -12.54 -12.90
C LYS A 186 -6.52 -12.27 -14.02
N SER A 187 -6.76 -10.99 -14.28
CA SER A 187 -7.37 -10.52 -15.51
C SER A 187 -6.31 -10.57 -16.63
N GLY A 188 -5.89 -11.77 -17.04
CA GLY A 188 -4.76 -11.95 -17.96
C GLY A 188 -3.39 -11.89 -17.25
N ASP A 189 -2.38 -11.34 -17.91
CA ASP A 189 -0.99 -11.29 -17.41
C ASP A 189 -0.70 -10.13 -16.44
N CYS A 190 -1.71 -9.32 -16.07
CA CYS A 190 -1.55 -8.18 -15.17
C CYS A 190 -1.93 -8.51 -13.72
N ALA A 191 -1.23 -7.88 -12.77
CA ALA A 191 -1.61 -7.92 -11.36
C ALA A 191 -2.81 -6.98 -11.12
N THR A 192 -3.72 -7.37 -10.24
CA THR A 192 -4.96 -6.61 -9.98
C THR A 192 -4.95 -6.03 -8.57
N ILE A 193 -5.27 -4.74 -8.44
CA ILE A 193 -5.58 -4.10 -7.16
C ILE A 193 -7.07 -3.78 -7.12
N ASN A 194 -7.78 -4.40 -6.19
CA ASN A 194 -9.20 -4.16 -5.97
C ASN A 194 -9.38 -2.89 -5.13
N LYS A 195 -10.28 -2.02 -5.58
CA LYS A 195 -10.67 -0.77 -4.92
C LYS A 195 -12.13 -0.80 -4.49
N ALA A 196 -12.42 -0.71 -3.20
CA ALA A 196 -13.78 -0.58 -2.67
C ALA A 196 -13.97 0.77 -1.97
N THR A 197 -15.08 1.46 -2.24
CA THR A 197 -15.39 2.76 -1.61
C THR A 197 -16.61 2.65 -0.71
N ILE A 198 -16.44 2.98 0.57
CA ILE A 198 -17.49 3.02 1.59
C ILE A 198 -17.76 4.46 2.01
N LYS A 199 -19.03 4.80 2.21
CA LYS A 199 -19.46 6.16 2.56
C LYS A 199 -19.77 6.38 4.04
N LYS A 200 -19.96 5.31 4.82
CA LYS A 200 -20.33 5.45 6.24
C LYS A 200 -19.19 4.97 7.13
N PRO A 201 -18.76 5.77 8.14
CA PRO A 201 -17.71 5.36 9.07
C PRO A 201 -18.01 4.03 9.75
N GLY A 202 -19.26 3.81 10.20
CA GLY A 202 -19.65 2.57 10.86
C GLY A 202 -19.47 1.33 9.97
N GLU A 203 -19.74 1.45 8.68
CA GLU A 203 -19.53 0.37 7.70
C GLU A 203 -18.03 0.16 7.44
N ALA A 204 -17.26 1.25 7.29
CA ALA A 204 -15.82 1.20 7.08
C ALA A 204 -15.08 0.56 8.27
N PHE A 205 -15.44 0.92 9.50
CA PHE A 205 -14.87 0.29 10.70
C PHE A 205 -15.24 -1.18 10.84
N ARG A 206 -16.39 -1.62 10.34
CA ARG A 206 -16.73 -3.05 10.28
C ARG A 206 -15.81 -3.80 9.32
N VAL A 207 -15.48 -3.21 8.17
CA VAL A 207 -14.47 -3.77 7.25
C VAL A 207 -13.13 -3.91 7.94
N ILE A 208 -12.65 -2.84 8.59
CA ILE A 208 -11.36 -2.85 9.31
C ILE A 208 -11.37 -3.93 10.40
N LYS A 209 -12.41 -4.00 11.23
CA LYS A 209 -12.52 -5.04 12.28
C LYS A 209 -12.49 -6.44 11.70
N ALA A 210 -13.24 -6.68 10.63
CA ALA A 210 -13.29 -7.98 9.97
C ALA A 210 -11.95 -8.37 9.37
N LEU A 211 -11.22 -7.42 8.78
CA LEU A 211 -9.86 -7.61 8.27
C LEU A 211 -8.90 -8.00 9.39
N LEU A 212 -8.86 -7.23 10.47
CA LEU A 212 -7.93 -7.44 11.59
C LEU A 212 -8.23 -8.73 12.36
N ALA A 213 -9.49 -9.18 12.37
CA ALA A 213 -9.89 -10.41 13.03
C ALA A 213 -9.40 -11.67 12.30
N GLN A 214 -9.05 -11.57 11.01
CA GLN A 214 -8.60 -12.71 10.22
C GLN A 214 -7.24 -13.24 10.67
N PRO A 215 -6.99 -14.56 10.53
CA PRO A 215 -5.66 -15.08 10.67
C PRO A 215 -4.73 -14.56 9.54
N PRO A 216 -3.43 -14.41 9.79
CA PRO A 216 -2.46 -13.95 8.79
C PRO A 216 -2.46 -14.79 7.51
N THR A 217 -2.70 -16.11 7.66
CA THR A 217 -2.68 -17.12 6.59
C THR A 217 -3.97 -17.23 5.80
N ALA A 218 -4.98 -16.38 6.04
CA ALA A 218 -6.22 -16.41 5.27
C ALA A 218 -5.98 -15.83 3.87
N ASP A 219 -5.80 -16.71 2.90
CA ASP A 219 -5.70 -16.39 1.46
C ASP A 219 -6.96 -15.72 0.92
N GLU A 220 -8.11 -16.02 1.53
CA GLU A 220 -9.42 -15.51 1.14
C GLU A 220 -10.11 -14.88 2.33
N VAL A 221 -10.55 -13.64 2.18
CA VAL A 221 -11.18 -12.87 3.27
C VAL A 221 -12.57 -12.41 2.86
N ASN A 222 -13.55 -12.76 3.69
CA ASN A 222 -14.90 -12.23 3.58
C ASN A 222 -14.98 -10.90 4.33
N LEU A 223 -14.85 -9.80 3.59
CA LEU A 223 -15.02 -8.46 4.14
C LEU A 223 -16.49 -8.05 4.04
N PRO A 224 -17.11 -7.58 5.15
CA PRO A 224 -18.48 -7.11 5.10
C PRO A 224 -18.57 -5.92 4.12
N TYR A 225 -19.72 -5.73 3.48
CA TYR A 225 -19.97 -4.64 2.52
C TYR A 225 -19.14 -4.65 1.25
N ILE A 226 -18.18 -5.56 1.07
CA ILE A 226 -17.42 -5.73 -0.17
C ILE A 226 -17.98 -6.98 -0.86
N GLN A 227 -18.31 -6.87 -2.14
CA GLN A 227 -18.92 -7.98 -2.87
C GLN A 227 -17.92 -9.12 -3.08
N GLY A 228 -18.31 -10.31 -2.63
CA GLY A 228 -17.54 -11.53 -2.82
C GLY A 228 -16.37 -11.67 -1.84
N PRO A 229 -15.80 -12.88 -1.73
CA PRO A 229 -14.56 -13.07 -1.01
C PRO A 229 -13.40 -12.33 -1.71
N VAL A 230 -12.55 -11.67 -0.93
CA VAL A 230 -11.33 -11.01 -1.43
C VAL A 230 -10.15 -11.97 -1.30
N LYS A 231 -9.67 -12.48 -2.43
CA LYS A 231 -8.45 -13.31 -2.48
C LYS A 231 -7.22 -12.43 -2.46
N ARG A 232 -6.55 -12.34 -1.32
CA ARG A 232 -5.38 -11.47 -1.13
C ARG A 232 -4.11 -12.20 -1.55
N ARG A 233 -3.21 -11.51 -2.26
CA ARG A 233 -1.92 -12.06 -2.69
C ARG A 233 -0.81 -11.04 -2.48
N LYS A 234 0.41 -11.55 -2.35
CA LYS A 234 1.62 -10.71 -2.40
C LYS A 234 1.84 -10.24 -3.83
N LEU A 235 2.08 -8.95 -4.00
CA LEU A 235 2.42 -8.33 -5.26
C LEU A 235 3.70 -8.92 -5.84
N ALA A 236 4.70 -9.23 -5.02
CA ALA A 236 5.94 -9.86 -5.46
C ALA A 236 5.73 -11.18 -6.24
N GLN A 237 4.65 -11.92 -5.96
CA GLN A 237 4.31 -13.17 -6.66
C GLN A 237 3.56 -12.93 -7.99
N LEU A 238 3.03 -11.72 -8.18
CA LEU A 238 2.20 -11.34 -9.33
C LEU A 238 2.93 -10.43 -10.30
N LEU A 239 3.92 -9.68 -9.80
CA LEU A 239 4.83 -8.94 -10.67
C LEU A 239 5.50 -9.94 -11.62
N PRO A 240 5.72 -9.55 -12.88
CA PRO A 240 6.41 -10.39 -13.84
C PRO A 240 7.76 -10.81 -13.23
N CYS A 241 7.84 -12.06 -12.79
CA CYS A 241 9.10 -12.67 -12.40
C CYS A 241 9.89 -12.85 -13.67
N ILE A 242 11.05 -12.21 -13.76
CA ILE A 242 12.14 -12.76 -14.57
C ILE A 242 12.68 -13.91 -13.73
N ASP A 243 11.95 -15.02 -13.71
CA ASP A 243 12.33 -16.16 -12.88
C ASP A 243 13.63 -16.76 -13.43
N GLU A 244 14.56 -16.99 -12.51
CA GLU A 244 15.72 -17.84 -12.73
C GLU A 244 15.23 -19.25 -13.12
N GLY A 245 15.61 -19.73 -14.29
CA GLY A 245 15.50 -21.17 -14.60
C GLY A 245 14.12 -21.68 -15.02
N GLY A 246 13.52 -21.06 -16.02
CA GLY A 246 12.48 -21.68 -16.86
C GLY A 246 12.70 -21.27 -18.31
N GLU A 247 12.72 -22.23 -19.22
CA GLU A 247 13.27 -22.13 -20.57
C GLU A 247 12.87 -20.87 -21.38
N SER A 248 13.89 -20.12 -21.82
CA SER A 248 13.93 -19.37 -23.09
C SER A 248 13.14 -18.05 -23.24
N GLY A 249 13.42 -17.03 -22.41
CA GLY A 249 12.92 -15.66 -22.66
C GLY A 249 13.82 -14.49 -22.23
N GLY A 250 13.97 -14.24 -20.93
CA GLY A 250 14.38 -12.92 -20.41
C GLY A 250 15.78 -12.41 -20.80
N ASN A 251 16.83 -13.20 -20.59
CA ASN A 251 18.19 -12.72 -20.88
C ASN A 251 18.47 -12.58 -22.38
N ARG A 252 17.90 -13.49 -23.18
CA ARG A 252 18.02 -13.46 -24.63
C ARG A 252 17.31 -12.22 -25.18
N GLU A 253 16.08 -11.96 -24.73
CA GLU A 253 15.29 -10.82 -25.18
C GLU A 253 15.93 -9.49 -24.78
N CYS A 254 16.53 -9.37 -23.58
CA CYS A 254 17.28 -8.17 -23.19
C CYS A 254 18.54 -7.93 -24.03
N ILE A 255 19.24 -9.00 -24.42
CA ILE A 255 20.41 -8.92 -25.30
C ILE A 255 19.97 -8.56 -26.73
N GLU A 256 18.94 -9.21 -27.26
CA GLU A 256 18.38 -8.95 -28.59
C GLU A 256 17.89 -7.51 -28.70
N ARG A 257 17.15 -7.02 -27.69
CA ARG A 257 16.68 -5.63 -27.64
C ARG A 257 17.82 -4.61 -27.59
N TYR A 258 18.91 -4.91 -26.89
CA TYR A 258 20.09 -4.06 -26.91
C TYR A 258 20.71 -4.00 -28.31
N PHE A 259 20.85 -5.14 -28.99
CA PHE A 259 21.40 -5.18 -30.35
C PHE A 259 20.48 -4.53 -31.38
N ASP A 260 19.16 -4.65 -31.24
CA ASP A 260 18.19 -3.97 -32.10
C ASP A 260 18.33 -2.44 -31.98
N ILE A 261 18.40 -1.93 -30.74
CA ILE A 261 18.60 -0.49 -30.50
C ILE A 261 19.97 -0.04 -31.01
N ALA A 262 21.02 -0.80 -30.72
CA ALA A 262 22.37 -0.48 -31.16
C ALA A 262 22.53 -0.51 -32.69
N SER A 263 21.73 -1.32 -33.39
CA SER A 263 21.73 -1.39 -34.85
C SER A 263 21.17 -0.12 -35.51
N VAL A 264 20.26 0.59 -34.83
CA VAL A 264 19.63 1.83 -35.32
C VAL A 264 20.35 3.08 -34.83
N LEU A 265 20.77 3.09 -33.57
CA LEU A 265 21.27 4.30 -32.88
C LEU A 265 22.78 4.26 -32.60
N GLY A 266 23.44 3.13 -32.89
CA GLY A 266 24.82 2.90 -32.49
C GLY A 266 24.94 2.37 -31.04
N PRO A 267 26.10 1.82 -30.67
CA PRO A 267 26.29 1.18 -29.36
C PRO A 267 26.27 2.20 -28.21
N ASP A 268 25.44 1.92 -27.19
CA ASP A 268 25.38 2.67 -25.94
C ASP A 268 26.07 1.90 -24.81
N VAL A 269 27.11 2.49 -24.22
CA VAL A 269 27.93 1.88 -23.16
C VAL A 269 27.20 1.80 -21.83
N GLU A 270 26.32 2.76 -21.53
CA GLU A 270 25.53 2.73 -20.30
C GLU A 270 24.42 1.68 -20.37
N MET A 271 23.79 1.56 -21.53
CA MET A 271 22.82 0.51 -21.81
C MET A 271 23.48 -0.88 -21.78
N ALA A 272 24.65 -1.04 -22.41
CA ALA A 272 25.42 -2.27 -22.34
C ALA A 272 25.78 -2.64 -20.89
N ARG A 273 26.15 -1.65 -20.07
CA ARG A 273 26.46 -1.86 -18.65
C ARG A 273 25.21 -2.20 -17.84
N ALA A 274 24.06 -1.63 -18.16
CA ALA A 274 22.78 -1.97 -17.53
C ALA A 274 22.38 -3.43 -17.84
N VAL A 275 22.45 -3.83 -19.11
CA VAL A 275 22.22 -5.22 -19.54
C VAL A 275 23.24 -6.17 -18.91
N GLY A 276 24.51 -5.79 -18.87
CA GLY A 276 25.56 -6.58 -18.22
C GLY A 276 25.33 -6.78 -16.72
N ARG A 277 24.89 -5.73 -16.00
CA ARG A 277 24.50 -5.84 -14.58
C ARG A 277 23.28 -6.74 -14.39
N GLN A 278 22.31 -6.64 -15.29
CA GLN A 278 21.11 -7.48 -15.27
C GLN A 278 21.47 -8.95 -15.47
N ILE A 279 22.33 -9.26 -16.45
CA ILE A 279 22.81 -10.62 -16.69
C ILE A 279 23.60 -11.13 -15.48
N ALA A 280 24.55 -10.35 -14.97
CA ALA A 280 25.38 -10.75 -13.82
C ALA A 280 24.53 -11.08 -12.58
N ARG A 281 23.45 -10.32 -12.33
CA ARG A 281 22.52 -10.55 -11.22
C ARG A 281 21.65 -11.79 -11.39
N SER A 282 21.46 -12.27 -12.63
CA SER A 282 20.75 -13.53 -12.91
C SER A 282 21.64 -14.78 -12.83
N ILE A 283 22.93 -14.62 -12.48
CA ILE A 283 23.84 -15.73 -12.24
C ILE A 283 23.89 -15.97 -10.72
N PRO A 284 23.42 -17.14 -10.21
CA PRO A 284 23.30 -17.40 -8.77
C PRO A 284 24.61 -17.24 -7.98
N ALA A 285 25.76 -17.46 -8.62
CA ALA A 285 27.08 -17.29 -8.00
C ALA A 285 27.46 -15.82 -7.71
N PHE A 286 26.79 -14.86 -8.35
CA PHE A 286 27.08 -13.42 -8.23
C PHE A 286 25.96 -12.63 -7.56
N SER A 287 24.81 -13.25 -7.26
CA SER A 287 23.69 -12.59 -6.56
C SER A 287 24.04 -12.17 -5.13
N MET A 288 25.03 -12.82 -4.50
CA MET A 288 25.49 -12.51 -3.14
C MET A 288 26.56 -11.40 -3.03
N TYR A 289 26.99 -10.82 -4.15
CA TYR A 289 28.07 -9.81 -4.19
C TYR A 289 27.63 -8.46 -4.78
N SER A 290 26.32 -8.20 -4.84
CA SER A 290 25.73 -6.99 -5.44
C SER A 290 25.10 -6.06 -4.43
#